data_AF-A0A8J7QE62-F1
#
_entry.id   AF-A0A8J7QE62-F1
#
_cell.length_a   1.000
_cell.length_b   1.000
_cell.length_c   1.000
_cell.angle_alpha   90.00
_cell.angle_beta   90.00
_cell.angle_gamma   90.00
#
_symmetry.space_group_name_H-M   'P 1'
#
loop_
_entity.id
_entity.type
_entity.pdbx_description
1 polymer ?
#
loop_
_entity_poly.entity_id
_entity_poly.type
_entity_poly.pdbx_seq_one_letter_code
_entity_poly.pdbx_strand_id
1 'polypeptide(L)'
;MFSANKTVGGCWCTWFMRSNAELREDWGEGNRKVLQAKVFADEPLGLLAIEGDQPKGWVAVAPRPAYSRLGRSKVTASEGGAETWS
;
A
#
# COMPACT_ATOMS: atom_id res chain seq x y z
N MET A 1 13.62 -9.93 -6.84
CA MET A 1 12.26 -9.44 -6.56
C MET A 1 12.40 -8.31 -5.55
N PHE A 2 12.14 -7.06 -5.98
CA PHE A 2 12.47 -5.79 -5.29
C PHE A 2 13.92 -5.65 -4.81
N SER A 3 14.88 -5.78 -5.72
CA SER A 3 16.23 -5.31 -5.43
C SER A 3 16.24 -3.78 -5.50
N ALA A 4 16.90 -3.13 -4.53
CA ALA A 4 17.02 -1.67 -4.38
C ALA A 4 17.86 -1.02 -5.49
N ASN A 5 17.46 -1.23 -6.76
CA ASN A 5 18.00 -0.52 -7.91
C ASN A 5 17.10 0.69 -8.24
N LYS A 6 17.72 1.74 -8.77
CA LYS A 6 17.18 3.05 -9.16
C LYS A 6 15.98 3.01 -10.12
N THR A 7 15.57 1.85 -10.62
CA THR A 7 14.31 1.67 -11.36
C THR A 7 13.07 1.61 -10.45
N VAL A 8 13.23 1.37 -9.13
CA VAL A 8 12.14 1.34 -8.11
C VAL A 8 12.54 2.01 -6.78
N GLY A 9 13.52 2.92 -6.80
CA GLY A 9 14.24 3.40 -5.62
C GLY A 9 13.36 3.84 -4.44
N GLY A 10 13.14 2.91 -3.49
CA GLY A 10 12.47 3.10 -2.20
C GLY A 10 11.03 2.56 -2.08
N CYS A 11 10.61 1.54 -2.84
CA CYS A 11 9.36 0.85 -2.53
C CYS A 11 9.24 0.42 -1.03
N TRP A 12 8.02 0.41 -0.53
CA TRP A 12 7.41 -0.63 0.34
C TRP A 12 5.92 -0.31 0.29
N CYS A 13 5.33 -0.63 -0.87
CA CYS A 13 4.45 0.28 -1.58
C CYS A 13 3.16 0.64 -0.81
N THR A 14 3.19 1.87 -0.32
CA THR A 14 2.08 2.64 0.24
C THR A 14 1.56 3.65 -0.78
N TRP A 15 1.82 3.45 -2.08
CA TRP A 15 1.58 4.45 -3.13
C TRP A 15 0.15 4.98 -3.15
N PHE A 16 -0.83 4.10 -2.97
CA PHE A 16 -2.25 4.44 -2.93
C PHE A 16 -2.71 4.91 -1.55
N MET A 17 -1.97 4.58 -0.49
CA MET A 17 -2.26 4.95 0.90
C MET A 17 -1.80 6.38 1.20
N ARG A 18 -0.65 6.79 0.66
CA ARG A 18 -0.01 8.09 0.91
C ARG A 18 -0.14 9.05 -0.27
N SER A 19 -0.04 10.35 0.01
CA SER A 19 0.07 11.42 -0.97
C SER A 19 1.45 11.47 -1.64
N ASN A 20 1.51 12.19 -2.77
CA ASN A 20 2.77 12.48 -3.45
C ASN A 20 3.76 13.28 -2.60
N ALA A 21 3.26 14.17 -1.73
CA ALA A 21 4.13 14.99 -0.88
C ALA A 21 4.83 14.10 0.16
N GLU A 22 4.04 13.30 0.88
CA GLU A 22 4.54 12.33 1.87
C GLU A 22 5.53 11.33 1.24
N LEU A 23 5.22 10.80 0.06
CA LEU A 23 6.14 9.87 -0.62
C LEU A 23 7.47 10.52 -1.01
N ARG A 24 7.50 11.82 -1.33
CA ARG A 24 8.74 12.51 -1.71
C ARG A 24 9.61 12.87 -0.50
N GLU A 25 9.00 13.02 0.66
CA GLU A 25 9.68 13.38 1.90
C GLU A 25 10.57 12.24 2.41
N ASP A 26 10.05 11.01 2.45
CA ASP A 26 10.72 9.87 3.07
C ASP A 26 10.51 8.54 2.31
N TRP A 27 10.61 8.60 0.97
CA TRP A 27 10.50 7.44 0.10
C TRP A 27 11.42 6.29 0.59
N GLY A 28 10.86 5.09 0.79
CA GLY A 28 11.62 3.92 1.26
C GLY A 28 11.32 3.64 2.72
N GLU A 29 12.16 4.12 3.61
CA GLU A 29 12.03 3.82 5.04
C GLU A 29 10.74 4.38 5.64
N GLY A 30 10.27 5.55 5.18
CA GLY A 30 8.96 6.07 5.56
C GLY A 30 7.82 5.15 5.15
N ASN A 31 7.91 4.60 3.94
CA ASN A 31 6.95 3.61 3.45
C ASN A 31 6.99 2.34 4.31
N ARG A 32 8.17 1.90 4.79
CA ARG A 32 8.27 0.79 5.74
C ARG A 32 7.46 1.07 6.99
N LYS A 33 7.71 2.22 7.59
CA LYS A 33 7.17 2.57 8.90
C LYS A 33 5.66 2.66 8.84
N VAL A 34 5.13 3.25 7.76
CA VAL A 34 3.69 3.30 7.51
C VAL A 34 3.11 1.89 7.35
N LEU A 35 3.72 1.05 6.51
CA LEU A 35 3.23 -0.31 6.30
C LEU A 35 3.28 -1.12 7.61
N GLN A 36 4.39 -1.03 8.35
CA GLN A 36 4.60 -1.72 9.62
C GLN A 36 3.62 -1.25 10.70
N ALA A 37 3.36 0.04 10.81
CA ALA A 37 2.38 0.59 11.75
C ALA A 37 0.98 0.03 11.48
N LYS A 38 0.59 -0.06 10.21
CA LYS A 38 -0.69 -0.63 9.80
C LYS A 38 -0.78 -2.13 10.10
N VAL A 39 0.31 -2.90 9.92
CA VAL A 39 0.37 -4.32 10.30
C VAL A 39 0.12 -4.47 11.80
N PHE A 40 0.79 -3.67 12.63
CA PHE A 40 0.62 -3.73 14.08
C PHE A 40 -0.73 -3.21 14.57
N ALA A 41 -1.40 -2.38 13.77
CA ALA A 41 -2.76 -1.91 14.05
C ALA A 41 -3.86 -2.90 13.58
N ASP A 42 -3.48 -4.07 13.05
CA ASP A 42 -4.41 -5.06 12.47
C ASP A 42 -5.28 -4.47 11.35
N GLU A 43 -4.75 -3.49 10.61
CA GLU A 43 -5.46 -2.93 9.46
C GLU A 43 -5.35 -3.86 8.25
N PRO A 44 -6.43 -4.03 7.45
CA PRO A 44 -6.38 -4.78 6.22
C PRO A 44 -5.44 -4.11 5.21
N LEU A 45 -4.31 -4.74 4.95
CA LEU A 45 -3.21 -4.23 4.11
C LEU A 45 -3.01 -5.01 2.82
N GLY A 46 -3.66 -6.15 2.68
CA GLY A 46 -3.57 -6.98 1.49
C GLY A 46 -3.65 -8.46 1.74
N LEU A 47 -3.35 -9.20 0.68
CA LEU A 47 -3.35 -10.66 0.68
C LEU A 47 -1.91 -11.15 0.63
N LEU A 48 -1.63 -12.19 1.41
CA LEU A 48 -0.34 -12.87 1.43
C LEU A 48 -0.51 -14.24 0.75
N ALA A 49 0.27 -14.47 -0.30
CA ALA A 49 0.34 -15.77 -0.95
C ALA A 49 1.29 -16.67 -0.14
N ILE A 50 0.76 -17.76 0.40
CA ILE A 50 1.50 -18.73 1.20
C ILE A 50 1.56 -20.06 0.43
N GLU A 51 2.76 -20.64 0.33
CA GLU A 51 2.97 -22.01 -0.14
C GLU A 51 3.62 -22.82 0.98
N GLY A 52 2.89 -23.79 1.54
CA GLY A 52 3.29 -24.46 2.78
C GLY A 52 3.34 -23.46 3.93
N ASP A 53 4.51 -23.32 4.56
CA ASP A 53 4.77 -22.33 5.62
C ASP A 53 5.54 -21.10 5.13
N GLN A 54 5.71 -20.95 3.81
CA GLN A 54 6.57 -19.92 3.23
C GLN A 54 5.76 -18.85 2.48
N PRO A 55 5.91 -17.56 2.84
CA PRO A 55 5.32 -16.48 2.07
C PRO A 55 6.04 -16.31 0.73
N LYS A 56 5.26 -16.31 -0.36
CA LYS A 56 5.76 -16.24 -1.74
C LYS A 56 5.45 -14.92 -2.44
N GLY A 57 4.46 -14.19 -1.96
CA GLY A 57 4.06 -12.93 -2.57
C GLY A 57 3.06 -12.19 -1.73
N TRP A 58 2.89 -10.91 -2.04
CA TRP A 58 1.91 -10.04 -1.41
C TRP A 58 1.32 -9.11 -2.46
N VAL A 59 0.04 -8.81 -2.31
CA VAL A 59 -0.68 -7.81 -3.09
C VAL A 59 -1.47 -6.90 -2.16
N ALA A 60 -1.35 -5.59 -2.35
CA ALA A 60 -2.12 -4.60 -1.59
C ALA A 60 -3.60 -4.72 -1.96
N VAL A 61 -4.44 -5.05 -0.98
CA VAL A 61 -5.89 -5.13 -1.09
C VAL A 61 -6.51 -4.64 0.22
N ALA A 62 -7.30 -3.58 0.17
CA ALA A 62 -7.83 -2.94 1.36
C ALA A 62 -9.19 -2.26 1.06
N PRO A 63 -9.99 -1.93 2.09
CA PRO A 63 -11.14 -1.06 1.91
C PRO A 63 -10.71 0.23 1.22
N ARG A 64 -11.48 0.67 0.22
CA ARG A 64 -11.15 1.81 -0.63
C ARG A 64 -10.83 3.10 0.13
N PRO A 65 -11.46 3.41 1.29
CA PRO A 65 -11.08 4.56 2.11
C PRO A 65 -9.62 4.52 2.63
N ALA A 66 -9.01 3.34 2.76
CA ALA A 66 -7.60 3.20 3.15
C ALA A 66 -6.64 3.72 2.05
N TYR A 67 -7.13 3.90 0.83
CA TYR A 67 -6.38 4.42 -0.30
C TYR A 67 -6.75 5.88 -0.61
N SER A 68 -6.24 6.79 0.21
CA SER A 68 -6.45 8.25 0.08
C SER A 68 -6.24 8.80 -1.33
N ARG A 69 -5.40 8.15 -2.12
CA ARG A 69 -5.08 8.55 -3.48
C ARG A 69 -6.16 8.21 -4.49
N LEU A 70 -6.85 7.08 -4.29
CA LEU A 70 -7.95 6.68 -5.16
C LEU A 70 -9.13 7.64 -5.04
N GLY A 71 -9.47 8.06 -3.80
CA GLY A 71 -10.55 9.02 -3.55
C GLY A 71 -10.29 10.45 -4.08
N ARG A 72 -9.04 10.87 -4.21
CA ARG A 72 -8.67 12.21 -4.72
C ARG A 72 -8.58 12.29 -6.24
N SER A 73 -8.51 11.17 -6.93
CA SER A 73 -8.32 11.10 -8.38
C SER A 73 -9.66 11.14 -9.09
N LYS A 74 -9.84 12.01 -10.09
CA LYS A 74 -11.08 12.08 -10.88
C LYS A 74 -11.36 10.80 -11.68
N VAL A 75 -10.30 10.06 -12.03
CA VAL A 75 -10.40 8.84 -12.86
C VAL A 75 -10.74 7.61 -12.02
N THR A 76 -10.26 7.59 -10.77
CA THR A 76 -10.42 6.44 -9.88
C THR A 76 -11.30 6.74 -8.68
N ALA A 77 -11.93 7.91 -8.60
CA ALA A 77 -12.95 8.14 -7.59
C ALA A 77 -14.12 7.19 -7.85
N SER A 78 -14.71 6.67 -6.77
CA SER A 78 -15.87 5.79 -6.81
C SER A 78 -16.91 6.32 -5.86
N GLU A 79 -18.19 6.14 -6.20
CA GLU A 79 -19.31 6.41 -5.29
C GLU A 79 -19.56 5.25 -4.30
N GLY A 80 -18.80 4.15 -4.41
CA GLY A 80 -18.88 3.03 -3.48
C GLY A 80 -18.41 3.39 -2.06
N GLY A 81 -19.09 2.85 -1.04
CA GLY A 81 -18.83 3.10 0.36
C GLY A 81 -17.66 2.29 0.94
N ALA A 82 -17.58 2.23 2.26
CA ALA A 82 -16.50 1.54 2.99
C ALA A 82 -16.43 0.03 2.70
N GLU A 83 -17.51 -0.55 2.17
CA GLU A 83 -17.61 -1.93 1.70
C GLU A 83 -16.91 -2.19 0.35
N THR A 84 -16.48 -1.14 -0.36
CA THR A 84 -15.77 -1.29 -1.64
C THR A 84 -14.29 -1.56 -1.38
N TRP A 85 -13.73 -2.61 -1.97
CA TRP A 85 -12.31 -2.97 -1.86
C TRP A 85 -11.55 -2.65 -3.15
N SER A 86 -10.24 -2.48 -3.05
CA SER A 86 -9.36 -2.24 -4.21
C SER A 86 -7.99 -2.85 -4.01
#